data_AF-A0A251V9Z3-F1
#
_entry.id   AF-A0A251V9Z3-F1
#
_cell.length_a   1.000
_cell.length_b   1.000
_cell.length_c   1.000
_cell.angle_alpha   90.00
_cell.angle_beta   90.00
_cell.angle_gamma   90.00
#
_symmetry.space_group_name_H-M   'P 1'
#
loop_
_entity.id
_entity.type
_entity.pdbx_description
1 polymer ?
#
loop_
_entity_poly.entity_id
_entity_poly.type
_entity_poly.pdbx_seq_one_letter_code
_entity_poly.pdbx_strand_id
1 'polypeptide(L)'
;MAFFRTDFALLFLTAMGSSQQNGYVKDKILKRLTAETRYEDYNWCEFIIECLRKCKKKWRPSDPKCCWVGPLTVLTLLYVDCTQQPACNTGVGVRALHYWTKDLLTRRQDYEIANGGFGRGRVKPLSEAPAENGGAEQHCG
;
A
#
# COMPACT_ATOMS: atom_id res chain seq x y z
N MET A 1 20.23 1.43 21.13
CA MET A 1 19.66 1.88 19.84
C MET A 1 19.62 0.79 18.75
N ALA A 2 20.47 -0.25 18.77
CA ALA A 2 20.46 -1.31 17.75
C ALA A 2 19.17 -2.14 17.67
N PHE A 3 18.54 -2.41 18.82
CA PHE A 3 17.29 -3.19 18.87
C PHE A 3 16.12 -2.49 18.17
N PHE A 4 15.90 -1.19 18.41
CA PHE A 4 14.77 -0.46 17.80
C PHE A 4 14.75 -0.53 16.27
N ARG A 5 15.91 -0.41 15.61
CA ARG A 5 15.98 -0.44 14.13
C ARG A 5 15.57 -1.81 13.58
N THR A 6 16.08 -2.87 14.20
CA THR A 6 15.76 -4.25 13.82
C THR A 6 14.30 -4.60 14.14
N ASP A 7 13.82 -4.20 15.32
CA ASP A 7 12.43 -4.42 15.75
C ASP A 7 11.45 -3.66 14.85
N PHE A 8 11.77 -2.41 14.51
CA PHE A 8 10.97 -1.62 13.58
C PHE A 8 10.99 -2.25 12.17
N ALA A 9 12.15 -2.64 11.65
CA ALA A 9 12.25 -3.27 10.34
C ALA A 9 11.45 -4.58 10.29
N LEU A 10 11.52 -5.38 11.36
CA LEU A 10 10.72 -6.59 11.51
C LEU A 10 9.22 -6.30 11.46
N LEU A 11 8.75 -5.32 12.24
CA LEU A 11 7.35 -4.89 12.25
C LEU A 11 6.93 -4.40 10.86
N PHE A 12 7.74 -3.54 10.25
CA PHE A 12 7.50 -3.01 8.92
C PHE A 12 7.40 -4.11 7.87
N LEU A 13 8.34 -5.08 7.85
CA LEU A 13 8.34 -6.18 6.89
C LEU A 13 7.18 -7.15 7.09
N THR A 14 6.69 -7.26 8.31
CA THR A 14 5.50 -8.07 8.61
C THR A 14 4.23 -7.35 8.16
N ALA A 15 4.11 -6.05 8.40
CA ALA A 15 2.93 -5.26 8.06
C ALA A 15 2.85 -4.87 6.57
N MET A 16 3.98 -4.49 5.97
CA MET A 16 4.11 -3.98 4.59
C MET A 16 4.66 -5.03 3.62
N GLY A 17 5.12 -6.17 4.12
CA GLY A 17 5.60 -7.28 3.30
C GLY A 17 4.54 -8.38 3.21
N SER A 18 4.91 -9.59 3.62
CA SER A 18 3.98 -10.74 3.57
C SER A 18 4.07 -11.54 4.85
N SER A 19 2.92 -11.79 5.47
CA SER A 19 2.81 -12.71 6.59
C SER A 19 2.66 -14.15 6.08
N GLN A 20 2.98 -15.11 6.93
CA GLN A 20 2.53 -16.48 6.71
C GLN A 20 1.04 -16.57 7.04
N GLN A 21 0.29 -17.46 6.37
CA GLN A 21 -1.14 -17.68 6.66
C GLN A 21 -1.41 -18.14 8.10
N ASN A 22 -0.38 -18.61 8.81
CA ASN A 22 -0.44 -18.99 10.22
C ASN A 22 -0.09 -17.83 11.19
N GLY A 23 0.07 -16.60 10.71
CA GLY A 23 0.34 -15.42 11.53
C GLY A 23 1.80 -15.23 11.94
N TYR A 24 2.71 -16.15 11.58
CA TYR A 24 4.13 -16.04 11.95
C TYR A 24 4.92 -15.21 10.94
N VAL A 25 5.97 -14.55 11.46
CA VAL A 25 6.98 -13.87 10.64
C VAL A 25 7.76 -14.91 9.83
N LYS A 26 8.17 -14.56 8.61
CA LYS A 26 9.12 -15.38 7.85
C LYS A 26 10.49 -15.37 8.54
N ASP A 27 10.84 -16.46 9.21
CA ASP A 27 12.15 -16.66 9.85
C ASP A 27 13.36 -16.35 8.95
N LYS A 28 13.23 -16.58 7.64
CA LYS A 28 14.29 -16.27 6.67
C LYS A 28 14.59 -14.77 6.54
N ILE A 29 13.62 -13.91 6.86
CA ILE A 29 13.78 -12.45 6.89
C ILE A 29 14.46 -12.04 8.20
N LEU A 30 14.03 -12.61 9.34
CA LEU A 30 14.65 -12.40 10.65
C LEU A 30 16.15 -12.72 10.64
N LYS A 31 16.54 -13.83 10.01
CA LYS A 31 17.96 -14.24 9.91
C LYS A 31 18.84 -13.29 9.07
N ARG A 32 18.24 -12.35 8.32
CA ARG A 32 18.96 -11.41 7.46
C ARG A 32 19.00 -9.98 8.03
N LEU A 33 18.26 -9.72 9.11
CA LEU A 33 18.19 -8.40 9.74
C LEU A 33 18.94 -8.48 11.06
N THR A 34 20.22 -8.16 11.00
CA THR A 34 21.10 -8.05 12.17
C THR A 34 21.29 -6.59 12.56
N ALA A 35 21.90 -6.34 13.73
CA ALA A 35 22.20 -4.98 14.19
C ALA A 35 23.12 -4.21 13.22
N GLU A 36 23.91 -4.93 12.42
CA GLU A 36 24.85 -4.39 11.43
C GLU A 36 24.23 -4.22 10.04
N THR A 37 22.95 -4.57 9.87
CA THR A 37 22.29 -4.47 8.57
C THR A 37 22.20 -3.00 8.13
N ARG A 38 22.79 -2.71 6.97
CA ARG A 38 22.69 -1.41 6.31
C ARG A 38 21.40 -1.34 5.52
N TYR A 39 20.35 -0.84 6.17
CA TYR A 39 19.00 -0.79 5.61
C TYR A 39 18.92 0.04 4.32
N GLU A 40 19.77 1.06 4.16
CA GLU A 40 19.87 1.84 2.92
C GLU A 40 20.35 1.05 1.70
N ASP A 41 21.06 -0.07 1.88
CA ASP A 41 21.61 -0.86 0.77
C ASP A 41 20.54 -1.77 0.12
N TYR A 42 19.35 -1.89 0.72
CA TYR A 42 18.29 -2.76 0.22
C TYR A 42 17.32 -2.03 -0.70
N ASN A 43 16.99 -2.66 -1.82
CA ASN A 43 15.89 -2.23 -2.67
C ASN A 43 14.53 -2.64 -2.07
N TRP A 44 14.01 -1.79 -1.18
CA TRP A 44 12.73 -2.01 -0.50
C TRP A 44 11.54 -2.07 -1.47
N CYS A 45 11.57 -1.26 -2.53
CA CYS A 45 10.51 -1.24 -3.54
C CYS A 45 10.42 -2.58 -4.27
N GLU A 46 11.56 -3.10 -4.73
CA GLU A 46 11.63 -4.41 -5.36
C GLU A 46 11.20 -5.53 -4.40
N PHE A 47 11.61 -5.46 -3.13
CA PHE A 47 11.15 -6.39 -2.10
C PHE A 47 9.62 -6.42 -1.95
N ILE A 48 8.97 -5.24 -1.89
CA ILE A 48 7.52 -5.13 -1.78
C ILE A 48 6.83 -5.70 -3.03
N ILE A 49 7.34 -5.39 -4.22
CA ILE A 49 6.82 -5.91 -5.50
C ILE A 49 6.93 -7.43 -5.55
N GLU A 50 8.05 -7.99 -5.12
CA GLU A 50 8.24 -9.44 -5.04
C GLU A 50 7.31 -10.09 -4.00
N CYS A 51 7.04 -9.43 -2.87
CA CYS A 51 6.01 -9.89 -1.92
C CYS A 51 4.62 -9.93 -2.57
N LEU A 52 4.23 -8.87 -3.28
CA LEU A 52 2.96 -8.81 -4.02
C LEU A 52 2.85 -9.95 -5.04
N ARG A 53 3.88 -10.15 -5.87
CA ARG A 53 3.92 -11.22 -6.88
C ARG A 53 3.77 -12.60 -6.25
N LYS A 54 4.51 -12.88 -5.17
CA LYS A 54 4.45 -14.18 -4.47
C LYS A 54 3.10 -14.42 -3.80
N CYS A 55 2.52 -13.41 -3.16
CA CYS A 55 1.19 -13.54 -2.54
C CYS A 55 0.09 -13.70 -3.59
N LYS A 56 0.14 -12.92 -4.68
CA LYS A 56 -0.83 -13.03 -5.79
C LYS A 56 -0.84 -14.41 -6.44
N LYS A 57 0.33 -15.03 -6.64
CA LYS A 57 0.42 -16.41 -7.18
C LYS A 57 -0.23 -17.46 -6.27
N LYS A 58 -0.22 -17.23 -4.96
CA LYS A 58 -0.79 -18.17 -3.98
C LYS A 58 -2.27 -17.90 -3.69
N TRP A 59 -2.71 -16.66 -3.87
CA TRP A 59 -4.06 -16.23 -3.55
C TRP A 59 -5.07 -16.80 -4.54
N ARG A 60 -6.11 -17.45 -4.01
CA ARG A 60 -7.21 -18.05 -4.76
C ARG A 60 -8.51 -17.35 -4.38
N PRO A 61 -9.00 -16.40 -5.20
CA PRO A 61 -10.16 -15.60 -4.84
C PRO A 61 -11.46 -16.42 -4.68
N SER A 62 -11.54 -17.58 -5.33
CA SER A 62 -12.69 -18.49 -5.22
C SER A 62 -12.67 -19.39 -3.98
N ASP A 63 -11.58 -19.42 -3.22
CA ASP A 63 -11.45 -20.22 -2.01
C ASP A 63 -11.64 -19.33 -0.77
N PRO A 64 -12.76 -19.46 -0.04
CA PRO A 64 -13.05 -18.63 1.14
C PRO A 64 -12.02 -18.79 2.27
N LYS A 65 -11.27 -19.90 2.29
CA LYS A 65 -10.20 -20.14 3.28
C LYS A 65 -8.88 -19.51 2.86
N CYS A 66 -8.76 -19.02 1.62
CA CYS A 66 -7.56 -18.43 1.07
C CYS A 66 -7.54 -16.91 1.26
N CYS A 67 -7.27 -16.46 2.49
CA CYS A 67 -7.12 -15.05 2.79
C CYS A 67 -5.92 -14.43 2.05
N TRP A 68 -6.03 -13.14 1.70
CA TRP A 68 -4.91 -12.35 1.23
C TRP A 68 -3.92 -12.10 2.37
N VAL A 69 -2.63 -12.39 2.15
CA VAL A 69 -1.55 -12.25 3.16
C VAL A 69 -0.38 -11.38 2.68
N GLY A 70 -0.58 -10.67 1.57
CA GLY A 70 0.41 -9.76 1.00
C GLY A 70 0.29 -8.33 1.53
N PRO A 71 1.09 -7.40 0.97
CA PRO A 71 1.14 -5.98 1.34
C PRO A 71 -0.20 -5.24 1.16
N LEU A 72 -1.16 -5.41 2.07
CA LEU A 72 -2.50 -4.85 1.90
C LEU A 72 -2.46 -3.32 1.87
N THR A 73 -1.66 -2.70 2.74
CA THR A 73 -1.49 -1.24 2.78
C THR A 73 -1.04 -0.67 1.43
N VAL A 74 -0.13 -1.35 0.74
CA VAL A 74 0.35 -0.94 -0.59
C VAL A 74 -0.76 -1.07 -1.63
N LEU A 75 -1.53 -2.16 -1.60
CA LEU A 75 -2.69 -2.32 -2.47
C LEU A 75 -3.76 -1.26 -2.20
N THR A 76 -4.02 -0.92 -0.94
CA THR A 76 -4.96 0.15 -0.58
C THR A 76 -4.49 1.49 -1.15
N LEU A 77 -3.21 1.85 -0.95
CA LEU A 77 -2.66 3.09 -1.50
C LEU A 77 -2.74 3.13 -3.04
N LEU A 78 -2.37 2.05 -3.71
CA LEU A 78 -2.50 1.94 -5.18
C LEU A 78 -3.97 2.04 -5.62
N TYR A 79 -4.89 1.40 -4.89
CA TYR A 79 -6.31 1.44 -5.21
C TYR A 79 -6.86 2.86 -5.19
N VAL A 80 -6.57 3.62 -4.13
CA VAL A 80 -7.08 4.98 -3.99
C VAL A 80 -6.35 5.99 -4.86
N ASP A 81 -5.08 5.72 -5.19
CA ASP A 81 -4.31 6.56 -6.10
C ASP A 81 -4.71 6.35 -7.56
N CYS A 82 -4.92 5.09 -7.97
CA CYS A 82 -5.25 4.74 -9.35
C CYS A 82 -6.75 4.77 -9.67
N THR A 83 -7.64 5.06 -8.72
CA THR A 83 -9.10 5.15 -9.00
C THR A 83 -9.66 6.52 -8.67
N GLN A 84 -10.54 7.02 -9.54
CA GLN A 84 -11.32 8.24 -9.33
C GLN A 84 -12.73 7.90 -8.88
N GLN A 85 -13.26 8.69 -7.95
CA GLN A 85 -14.68 8.72 -7.63
C GLN A 85 -15.19 10.15 -7.63
N PRO A 86 -16.44 10.37 -8.02
CA PRO A 86 -17.04 11.70 -8.06
C PRO A 86 -16.93 12.47 -6.74
N ALA A 87 -17.03 11.78 -5.61
CA ALA A 87 -17.04 12.41 -4.28
C ALA A 87 -15.65 12.64 -3.66
N CYS A 88 -14.58 12.09 -4.23
CA CYS A 88 -13.24 12.21 -3.66
C CYS A 88 -12.21 12.08 -4.78
N ASN A 89 -11.91 13.22 -5.41
CA ASN A 89 -10.82 13.34 -6.35
C ASN A 89 -9.61 13.93 -5.63
N THR A 90 -8.51 13.19 -5.64
CA THR A 90 -7.21 13.75 -5.30
C THR A 90 -6.83 14.73 -6.41
N GLY A 91 -6.35 15.92 -6.05
CA GLY A 91 -5.74 16.83 -7.03
C GLY A 91 -4.66 16.09 -7.83
N VAL A 92 -4.56 16.37 -9.13
CA VAL A 92 -3.52 15.80 -9.99
C VAL A 92 -2.15 16.24 -9.44
N GLY A 93 -1.25 15.29 -9.21
CA GLY A 93 0.14 15.57 -8.82
C GLY A 93 0.48 15.45 -7.32
N VAL A 94 -0.49 15.19 -6.42
CA VAL A 94 -0.16 14.94 -5.01
C VAL A 94 0.22 13.47 -4.80
N ARG A 95 1.40 13.21 -4.22
CA ARG A 95 1.83 11.85 -3.86
C ARG A 95 0.78 11.19 -2.95
N ALA A 96 0.32 9.99 -3.32
CA ALA A 96 -0.71 9.25 -2.58
C ALA A 96 -0.43 9.16 -1.07
N LEU A 97 0.82 8.89 -0.70
CA LEU A 97 1.28 8.80 0.70
C LEU A 97 1.12 10.10 1.49
N HIS A 98 1.16 11.25 0.83
CA HIS A 98 0.99 12.56 1.46
C HIS A 98 -0.48 12.98 1.53
N TYR A 99 -1.25 12.63 0.50
CA TYR A 99 -2.65 13.03 0.41
C TYR A 99 -3.58 12.19 1.29
N TRP A 100 -3.41 10.86 1.26
CA TRP A 100 -4.38 9.94 1.86
C TRP A 100 -4.16 9.79 3.36
N THR A 101 -4.97 10.51 4.14
CA THR A 101 -5.09 10.31 5.59
C THR A 101 -6.09 9.20 5.90
N LYS A 102 -6.07 8.70 7.14
CA LYS A 102 -7.07 7.72 7.62
C LYS A 102 -8.49 8.25 7.44
N ASP A 103 -8.74 9.51 7.76
CA ASP A 103 -10.08 10.11 7.66
C ASP A 103 -10.56 10.19 6.21
N LEU A 104 -9.67 10.53 5.26
CA LEU A 104 -10.00 10.53 3.83
C LEU A 104 -10.27 9.11 3.31
N LEU A 105 -9.49 8.12 3.76
CA LEU A 105 -9.72 6.71 3.44
C LEU A 105 -11.06 6.22 3.99
N THR A 106 -11.43 6.60 5.23
CA THR A 106 -12.72 6.26 5.83
C THR A 106 -13.88 6.89 5.06
N ARG A 107 -13.82 8.18 4.76
CA ARG A 107 -14.83 8.86 3.93
C ARG A 107 -15.00 8.18 2.57
N ARG A 108 -13.88 7.80 1.96
CA ARG A 108 -13.89 7.10 0.67
C ARG A 108 -14.52 5.72 0.77
N GLN A 109 -14.21 4.96 1.81
CA GLN A 109 -14.82 3.66 2.10
C GLN A 109 -16.34 3.79 2.26
N ASP A 110 -16.80 4.72 3.10
CA ASP A 110 -18.22 4.89 3.39
C ASP A 110 -19.01 5.27 2.14
N TYR A 111 -18.43 6.16 1.32
CA TYR A 111 -18.99 6.51 0.01
C TYR A 111 -19.10 5.30 -0.91
N GLU A 112 -18.04 4.51 -1.09
CA GLU A 112 -18.08 3.36 -2.01
C GLU A 112 -19.08 2.29 -1.52
N ILE A 113 -19.15 2.02 -0.22
CA ILE A 113 -20.14 1.11 0.36
C ILE A 113 -21.57 1.60 0.06
N ALA A 114 -21.86 2.88 0.28
CA ALA A 114 -23.16 3.47 0.01
C ALA A 114 -23.53 3.46 -1.49
N ASN A 115 -22.54 3.45 -2.39
CA ASN A 115 -22.72 3.52 -3.84
C ASN A 115 -22.56 2.15 -4.55
N GLY A 116 -22.85 1.05 -3.85
CA GLY A 116 -22.91 -0.30 -4.44
C GLY A 116 -21.62 -1.11 -4.31
N GLY A 117 -20.70 -0.68 -3.44
CA GLY A 117 -19.48 -1.40 -3.06
C GLY A 117 -18.23 -0.95 -3.81
N PHE A 118 -17.10 -1.54 -3.41
CA PHE A 118 -15.77 -1.18 -3.92
C PHE A 118 -15.55 -1.59 -5.39
N GLY A 119 -14.60 -0.93 -6.06
CA GLY A 119 -14.10 -1.32 -7.38
C GLY A 119 -14.90 -0.79 -8.57
N ARG A 120 -15.88 0.09 -8.33
CA ARG A 120 -16.75 0.67 -9.37
C ARG A 120 -16.24 2.00 -9.95
N GLY A 121 -15.10 2.48 -9.46
CA GLY A 121 -14.50 3.74 -9.89
C GLY A 121 -13.86 3.67 -11.27
N ARG A 122 -13.61 4.84 -11.87
CA ARG A 122 -12.81 4.92 -13.09
C ARG A 122 -11.35 4.76 -12.73
N VAL A 123 -10.64 3.91 -13.46
CA VAL A 123 -9.18 3.80 -13.33
C VAL A 123 -8.55 5.03 -13.98
N LYS A 124 -7.67 5.72 -13.25
CA LYS A 124 -6.87 6.81 -13.79
C LYS A 124 -5.93 6.23 -14.85
N PRO A 125 -5.78 6.88 -16.03
CA PRO A 125 -4.66 6.54 -16.89
C PRO A 125 -3.36 6.73 -16.08
N LEU A 126 -2.39 5.82 -16.23
CA LEU A 126 -1.05 6.10 -15.73
C LEU A 126 -0.57 7.36 -16.43
N SER A 127 -0.54 8.49 -15.73
CA SER A 127 0.02 9.71 -16.30
C SER A 127 1.51 9.48 -16.48
N GLU A 128 2.03 9.76 -17.68
CA GLU A 128 3.44 10.11 -17.83
C GLU A 128 3.76 11.29 -16.90
N ALA A 129 5.00 11.34 -16.40
CA ALA A 129 5.44 12.27 -15.36
C ALA A 129 4.92 13.71 -15.61
N PRO A 130 4.47 14.44 -14.58
CA PRO A 130 3.99 15.79 -14.79
C PRO A 130 5.14 16.67 -15.27
N ALA A 131 4.97 17.29 -16.44
CA ALA A 131 5.74 18.49 -16.76
C ALA A 131 5.43 19.53 -15.67
N GLU A 132 6.47 20.05 -15.02
CA GLU A 132 6.37 21.11 -14.03
C GLU A 132 5.50 22.23 -14.58
N ASN A 133 4.33 22.47 -13.98
CA ASN A 133 3.58 23.70 -14.18
C ASN A 133 2.83 24.08 -12.90
N GLY A 134 2.93 25.37 -12.61
CA GLY A 134 2.66 26.01 -11.32
C GLY A 134 1.27 25.81 -10.75
N GLY A 135 1.22 25.96 -9.43
CA GLY A 135 0.09 25.61 -8.58
C GLY A 135 -1.20 26.38 -8.85
N ALA A 136 -2.29 25.71 -8.50
CA ALA A 136 -3.54 26.33 -8.10
C ALA A 136 -4.16 25.43 -7.02
N GLU A 137 -4.07 25.86 -5.76
CA GLU A 137 -4.90 25.34 -4.67
C GLU A 137 -6.38 25.58 -5.02
N GLN A 138 -7.17 24.51 -5.02
CA GLN A 138 -8.63 24.63 -4.91
C GLN A 138 -9.07 24.04 -3.58
N HIS A 139 -9.54 24.95 -2.74
CA HIS A 139 -10.15 24.73 -1.44
C HIS A 139 -11.58 24.22 -1.64
N CYS A 140 -11.94 23.06 -1.09
CA CYS A 140 -13.34 22.65 -0.94
C CYS A 140 -13.80 22.94 0.49
N GLY A 141 -14.80 23.81 0.60
CA GLY A 141 -15.66 23.93 1.79
C GLY A 141 -16.69 22.82 1.90
#